data_AF-A0A8T4N3I7-F1
#
_entry.id   AF-A0A8T4N3I7-F1
#
_cell.length_a   1.000
_cell.length_b   1.000
_cell.length_c   1.000
_cell.angle_alpha   90.00
_cell.angle_beta   90.00
_cell.angle_gamma   90.00
#
_symmetry.space_group_name_H-M   'P 1'
#
loop_
_entity.id
_entity.type
_entity.pdbx_description
1 polymer ?
#
loop_
_entity_poly.entity_id
_entity_poly.type
_entity_poly.pdbx_seq_one_letter_code
_entity_poly.pdbx_strand_id
1 'polypeptide(L)' 'MAKKTAKTGKKQRKNKPTSKKYKFYKIEGNQAVKQRRSCPKCGLGVFLSKSENRLYCGKCHYTEFITNSSK' A
#
# COMPACT_ATOMS: atom_id res chain seq x y z
N MET A 1 9.00 -2.14 53.86
CA MET A 1 9.92 -2.51 52.74
C MET A 1 9.16 -2.37 51.41
N ALA A 2 9.26 -1.22 50.75
CA ALA A 2 8.52 -0.95 49.51
C ALA A 2 9.22 -1.61 48.31
N LYS A 3 8.57 -2.61 47.71
CA LYS A 3 9.02 -3.25 46.47
C LYS A 3 9.01 -2.21 45.34
N LYS A 4 10.20 -1.76 44.91
CA LYS A 4 10.37 -0.95 43.70
C LYS A 4 10.01 -1.82 42.51
N THR A 5 8.81 -1.63 41.96
CA THR A 5 8.41 -2.22 40.68
C THR A 5 9.32 -1.69 39.58
N ALA A 6 10.12 -2.58 39.01
CA ALA A 6 11.03 -2.27 37.92
C ALA A 6 10.22 -1.73 36.73
N LYS A 7 10.41 -0.45 36.40
CA LYS A 7 9.83 0.16 35.21
C LYS A 7 10.49 -0.48 33.99
N THR A 8 9.80 -1.46 33.39
CA THR A 8 10.21 -2.04 32.11
C THR A 8 10.33 -0.91 31.09
N GLY A 9 11.55 -0.71 30.56
CA GLY A 9 11.87 0.39 29.65
C GLY A 9 10.97 0.41 28.42
N LYS A 10 10.72 1.61 27.87
CA LYS A 10 9.92 1.79 26.65
C LYS A 10 10.53 0.98 25.52
N LYS A 11 9.76 0.04 24.95
CA LYS A 11 10.18 -0.79 23.81
C LYS A 11 10.64 0.11 22.65
N GLN A 12 11.86 -0.12 22.16
CA GLN A 12 12.39 0.64 21.02
C GLN A 12 11.46 0.51 19.81
N ARG A 13 11.11 1.64 19.20
CA ARG A 13 10.27 1.66 17.99
C ARG A 13 11.15 1.38 16.77
N LYS A 14 10.78 0.35 16.01
CA LYS A 14 11.40 0.08 14.70
C LYS A 14 10.74 0.95 13.64
N ASN A 15 11.54 1.63 12.82
CA ASN A 15 11.03 2.41 11.69
C ASN A 15 10.44 1.48 10.62
N LYS A 16 9.25 1.83 10.11
CA LYS A 16 8.62 1.11 9.01
C LYS A 16 9.22 1.58 7.68
N PRO A 17 9.46 0.67 6.72
CA PRO A 17 9.99 1.05 5.41
C PRO A 17 8.99 1.96 4.67
N THR A 18 9.53 2.90 3.91
CA THR A 18 8.75 3.83 3.10
C THR A 18 8.08 3.14 1.91
N SER A 19 6.92 3.67 1.48
CA SER A 19 6.18 3.10 0.35
C SER A 19 6.93 3.31 -0.97
N LYS A 20 7.27 2.23 -1.68
CA LYS A 20 8.00 2.26 -2.96
C LYS A 20 7.08 2.59 -4.16
N LYS A 21 6.33 3.69 -4.09
CA LYS A 21 5.35 4.10 -5.13
C LYS A 21 6.00 4.43 -6.48
N TYR A 22 7.24 4.93 -6.45
CA TYR A 22 8.01 5.28 -7.64
C TYR A 22 8.19 4.12 -8.62
N LYS A 23 8.16 2.87 -8.14
CA LYS A 23 8.28 1.67 -8.98
C LYS A 23 7.10 1.43 -9.92
N PHE A 24 5.99 2.14 -9.74
CA PHE A 24 4.79 1.98 -10.57
C PHE A 24 4.73 2.96 -11.73
N TYR A 25 5.78 3.75 -11.93
CA TYR A 25 5.96 4.60 -13.09
C TYR A 25 7.05 3.99 -13.98
N LYS A 26 6.75 3.87 -15.27
CA LYS A 26 7.71 3.54 -16.30
C LYS A 26 7.96 4.78 -17.16
N ILE A 27 9.18 4.93 -17.65
CA ILE A 27 9.55 6.01 -18.56
C ILE A 27 9.49 5.41 -19.96
N GLU A 28 8.56 5.88 -20.78
CA GLU A 28 8.47 5.54 -22.20
C GLU A 28 8.77 6.82 -22.99
N GLY A 29 9.99 6.91 -23.51
CA GLY A 29 10.51 8.14 -24.14
C GLY A 29 10.52 9.33 -23.18
N ASN A 30 9.76 10.37 -23.53
CA ASN A 30 9.66 11.62 -22.76
C ASN A 30 8.47 11.64 -21.77
N GLN A 31 7.72 10.55 -21.64
CA GLN A 31 6.51 10.52 -20.80
C GLN A 31 6.59 9.45 -19.71
N ALA A 32 6.08 9.79 -18.52
CA ALA A 32 5.96 8.87 -17.39
C ALA A 32 4.61 8.15 -17.45
N VAL A 33 4.63 6.88 -17.83
CA VAL A 33 3.44 6.03 -17.95
C VAL A 33 3.17 5.32 -16.62
N LYS A 34 1.92 5.36 -16.16
CA LYS A 34 1.48 4.68 -14.93
C LYS A 34 1.22 3.20 -15.22
N GLN A 35 1.90 2.31 -14.51
CA GLN A 35 1.77 0.87 -14.71
C GLN A 35 0.56 0.24 -13.98
N ARG A 36 0.04 0.89 -12.94
CA ARG A 36 -1.07 0.38 -12.12
C ARG A 36 -2.28 1.29 -12.16
N ARG A 37 -3.47 0.70 -12.04
CA ARG A 37 -4.74 1.43 -11.90
C ARG A 37 -4.73 2.29 -10.62
N SER A 38 -5.21 3.53 -10.75
CA SER A 38 -5.51 4.40 -9.61
C SER A 38 -6.86 4.03 -9.02
N CYS A 39 -7.01 4.22 -7.71
CA CYS A 39 -8.29 4.00 -7.04
C CYS A 39 -9.32 5.07 -7.45
N PRO A 40 -10.53 4.69 -7.90
CA PRO A 40 -11.55 5.66 -8.34
C PRO A 40 -12.04 6.54 -7.18
N LYS A 41 -12.07 6.02 -5.95
CA LYS A 41 -12.53 6.74 -4.77
C LYS A 41 -11.48 7.66 -4.14
N CYS A 42 -10.19 7.29 -4.22
CA CYS A 42 -9.12 8.04 -3.59
C CYS A 42 -8.40 9.02 -4.51
N GLY A 43 -8.64 8.94 -5.82
CA GLY A 43 -8.06 9.84 -6.81
C GLY A 43 -6.63 9.49 -7.23
N LEU A 44 -6.05 10.41 -8.00
CA LEU A 44 -4.73 10.28 -8.61
C LEU A 44 -3.64 10.20 -7.51
N GLY A 45 -2.76 9.20 -7.60
CA GLY A 45 -1.65 8.99 -6.65
C GLY A 45 -1.87 7.86 -5.63
N VAL A 46 -3.07 7.28 -5.56
CA VAL A 46 -3.33 6.04 -4.81
C VAL A 46 -3.46 4.87 -5.78
N PHE A 47 -2.42 4.06 -5.85
CA PHE A 47 -2.41 2.85 -6.67
C PHE A 47 -3.14 1.70 -6.01
N LEU A 48 -3.88 0.94 -6.79
CA LEU A 48 -4.46 -0.33 -6.37
C LEU A 48 -3.36 -1.40 -6.28
N SER A 49 -3.41 -2.20 -5.22
CA SER A 49 -2.59 -3.40 -5.08
C SER A 49 -3.16 -4.50 -5.95
N LYS A 50 -2.39 -4.94 -6.95
CA LYS A 50 -2.76 -6.08 -7.79
C LYS A 50 -2.32 -7.38 -7.11
N SER A 51 -3.32 -8.19 -6.75
CA SER A 51 -3.17 -9.60 -6.41
C SER A 51 -3.74 -10.43 -7.58
N GLU A 52 -3.61 -11.76 -7.53
CA GLU A 52 -4.07 -12.65 -8.60
C GLU A 52 -5.57 -12.49 -8.88
N ASN A 53 -6.39 -12.43 -7.84
CA ASN A 53 -7.86 -12.41 -7.97
C ASN A 53 -8.51 -11.06 -7.63
N ARG A 54 -7.72 -10.04 -7.24
CA ARG A 54 -8.26 -8.77 -6.76
C ARG A 54 -7.34 -7.57 -6.95
N LEU A 55 -7.96 -6.41 -7.13
CA LEU A 55 -7.35 -5.09 -6.99
C LEU A 55 -7.85 -4.46 -5.70
N TYR A 56 -6.93 -4.11 -4.80
CA TYR A 56 -7.29 -3.61 -3.48
C TYR A 56 -6.69 -2.24 -3.19
N CYS A 57 -7.51 -1.32 -2.66
CA CYS A 57 -7.07 -0.03 -2.17
C CYS A 57 -6.74 -0.07 -0.69
N GLY A 58 -5.47 0.15 -0.33
CA GLY A 58 -5.04 0.22 1.07
C GLY A 58 -5.51 1.48 1.83
N LYS A 59 -6.12 2.47 1.17
CA LYS A 59 -6.60 3.72 1.80
C LYS A 59 -8.10 3.71 2.10
N CYS A 60 -8.93 3.27 1.16
CA CYS A 60 -10.40 3.26 1.30
C CYS A 60 -11.01 1.85 1.32
N HIS A 61 -10.18 0.80 1.36
CA HIS A 61 -10.63 -0.60 1.35
C HIS A 61 -11.47 -1.01 0.13
N TYR A 62 -11.47 -0.19 -0.93
CA TYR A 62 -12.11 -0.53 -2.18
C TYR A 62 -11.45 -1.76 -2.81
N THR A 63 -12.27 -2.72 -3.23
CA THR A 63 -11.80 -3.98 -3.78
C THR A 63 -12.56 -4.29 -5.07
N GLU A 64 -11.83 -4.46 -6.18
CA GLU A 64 -12.37 -5.03 -7.41
C GLU A 64 -11.87 -6.46 -7.52
N PHE A 65 -12.75 -7.42 -7.79
CA PHE A 65 -12.34 -8.78 -8.07
C PHE A 65 -12.16 -8.91 -9.58
N ILE A 66 -10.95 -9.28 -10.00
CA ILE A 66 -10.70 -9.65 -11.39
C ILE A 66 -11.10 -11.11 -11.48
N THR A 67 -12.39 -11.39 -11.53
CA THR A 67 -12.84 -12.68 -12.04
C THR A 67 -12.53 -12.64 -13.54
N ASN A 68 -11.77 -13.62 -14.04
CA ASN A 68 -11.74 -13.87 -15.48
C ASN A 68 -13.18 -14.22 -15.87
N SER A 69 -13.93 -13.20 -16.27
CA SER A 69 -15.26 -13.33 -16.86
C SER A 69 -15.09 -13.89 -18.26
N SER A 70 -14.60 -15.11 -18.37
CA SER A 70 -14.96 -15.98 -19.49
C SER A 70 -16.36 -16.52 -19.16
N LYS A 71 -17.37 -15.79 -19.62
CA LYS A 71 -18.67 -16.36 -19.90
C LYS A 71 -18.83 -16.37 -21.41
#